data_AF-A0A0R3TRQ8-F1
#
_entry.id   AF-A0A0R3TRQ8-F1
#
_cell.length_a   1.000
_cell.length_b   1.000
_cell.length_c   1.000
_cell.angle_alpha   90.00
_cell.angle_beta   90.00
_cell.angle_gamma   90.00
#
_symmetry.space_group_name_H-M   'P 1'
#
loop_
_entity.id
_entity.type
_entity.pdbx_description
1 polymer ?
#
loop_
_entity_poly.entity_id
_entity_poly.type
_entity_poly.pdbx_seq_one_letter_code
_entity_poly.pdbx_strand_id
1 'polypeptide(L)'
;MLPLLGATGRPLTCNHEFHFGCLESWSKNNSNDGRCKCPLANCDQIFTCMQVKTAIPGGKPQYFPVGGKYACNNCSDFVNSPALSTNGCDHYFCSQCISELMENKHICPVDKKAYTDIKVSTCVGAPPVATVSWNPPFLALTPAVNLNFHTNEAQ
;
A
#
# COMPACT_ATOMS: atom_id res chain seq x y z
N MET A 1 20.20 -8.36 -5.46
CA MET A 1 19.35 -7.35 -6.13
C MET A 1 20.07 -6.90 -7.38
N LEU A 2 19.48 -7.08 -8.58
CA LEU A 2 20.01 -6.45 -9.79
C LEU A 2 19.87 -4.92 -9.62
N PRO A 3 20.91 -4.13 -9.90
CA PRO A 3 20.76 -2.69 -9.97
C PRO A 3 19.76 -2.38 -11.08
N LEU A 4 18.67 -1.69 -10.75
CA LEU A 4 17.71 -1.16 -11.72
C LEU A 4 18.34 0.01 -12.48
N LEU A 5 19.40 -0.28 -13.24
CA LEU A 5 20.11 0.69 -14.09
C LEU A 5 19.09 1.34 -15.05
N GLY A 6 18.99 2.67 -14.97
CA GLY A 6 18.06 3.45 -15.78
C GLY A 6 16.62 3.50 -15.28
N ALA A 7 16.32 3.05 -14.06
CA ALA A 7 14.98 3.23 -13.50
C ALA A 7 14.76 4.66 -12.96
N THR A 8 13.59 5.22 -13.27
CA THR A 8 13.12 6.48 -12.68
C THR A 8 12.09 6.19 -11.61
N GLY A 9 12.13 6.98 -10.54
CA GLY A 9 11.19 6.95 -9.44
C GLY A 9 10.48 8.29 -9.31
N ARG A 10 9.23 8.28 -8.84
CA ARG A 10 8.52 9.48 -8.42
C ARG A 10 7.68 9.23 -7.17
N PRO A 11 7.54 10.21 -6.27
CA PRO A 11 6.52 10.19 -5.21
C PRO A 11 5.13 10.00 -5.80
N LEU A 12 4.24 9.21 -5.17
CA LEU A 12 2.86 9.06 -5.67
C LEU A 12 2.01 10.33 -5.55
N THR A 13 2.40 11.27 -4.69
CA THR A 13 1.66 12.51 -4.43
C THR A 13 2.08 13.67 -5.33
N CYS A 14 3.03 13.48 -6.25
CA CYS A 14 3.42 14.49 -7.24
C CYS A 14 3.95 13.86 -8.53
N ASN A 15 4.21 14.67 -9.55
CA ASN A 15 4.71 14.18 -10.84
C ASN A 15 6.21 14.38 -11.05
N HIS A 16 6.97 14.71 -10.00
CA HIS A 16 8.42 14.95 -10.11
C HIS A 16 9.18 13.62 -10.22
N GLU A 17 9.93 13.46 -11.30
CA GLU A 17 10.71 12.26 -11.60
C GLU A 17 12.18 12.43 -11.19
N PHE A 18 12.76 11.37 -10.64
CA PHE A 18 14.13 11.30 -10.17
C PHE A 18 14.76 9.97 -10.61
N HIS A 19 16.08 9.84 -10.56
CA HIS A 19 16.71 8.52 -10.57
C HIS A 19 16.22 7.73 -9.35
N PHE A 20 15.76 6.48 -9.55
CA PHE A 20 15.16 5.71 -8.46
C PHE A 20 16.13 5.54 -7.28
N GLY A 21 17.40 5.23 -7.53
CA GLY A 21 18.41 5.09 -6.47
C GLY A 21 18.62 6.37 -5.65
N CYS A 22 18.52 7.55 -6.28
CA CYS A 22 18.61 8.83 -5.56
C CYS A 22 17.36 9.08 -4.71
N LEU A 23 16.16 8.81 -5.25
CA LEU A 23 14.90 8.96 -4.52
C LEU A 23 14.80 7.97 -3.35
N GLU A 24 15.27 6.75 -3.55
CA GLU A 24 15.32 5.72 -2.50
C GLU A 24 16.29 6.14 -1.39
N SER A 25 17.50 6.58 -1.74
CA SER A 25 18.49 7.08 -0.76
C SER A 25 17.98 8.30 -0.01
N TRP A 26 17.33 9.24 -0.71
CA TRP A 26 16.67 10.38 -0.10
C TRP A 26 15.62 9.93 0.92
N SER A 27 14.75 9.00 0.53
CA SER A 27 13.70 8.46 1.39
C SER A 27 14.27 7.78 2.64
N LYS A 28 15.36 7.03 2.50
CA LYS A 28 16.07 6.40 3.63
C LYS A 28 16.63 7.43 4.62
N ASN A 29 17.15 8.54 4.12
CA ASN A 29 17.82 9.54 4.94
C ASN A 29 16.90 10.66 5.48
N ASN A 30 15.72 10.85 4.86
CA ASN A 30 14.84 11.98 5.14
C ASN A 30 13.39 11.55 5.44
N SER A 31 13.14 10.26 5.67
CA SER A 31 11.83 9.81 6.11
C SER A 31 11.66 9.97 7.62
N ASN A 32 10.41 10.23 8.02
CA ASN A 32 9.96 10.18 9.39
C ASN A 32 8.67 9.34 9.42
N ASP A 33 8.63 8.28 10.22
CA ASP A 33 7.48 7.38 10.35
C ASP A 33 6.91 6.87 9.00
N GLY A 34 7.80 6.53 8.07
CA GLY A 34 7.43 6.03 6.74
C GLY A 34 6.85 7.08 5.79
N ARG A 35 7.00 8.36 6.11
CA ARG A 35 6.61 9.51 5.29
C ARG A 35 7.87 10.28 4.89
N CYS A 36 7.96 10.75 3.67
CA CYS A 36 9.08 11.58 3.22
C CYS A 36 8.57 12.78 2.43
N LYS A 37 9.27 13.92 2.54
CA LYS A 37 9.02 15.11 1.70
C LYS A 37 9.65 14.90 0.33
N CYS A 38 8.97 15.34 -0.72
CA CYS A 38 9.52 15.38 -2.08
C CYS A 38 10.93 16.04 -2.08
N PRO A 39 11.93 15.46 -2.77
CA PRO A 39 13.28 16.03 -2.84
C PRO A 39 13.34 17.39 -3.54
N LEU A 40 12.35 17.73 -4.36
CA LEU A 40 12.34 19.00 -5.08
C LEU A 40 12.03 20.15 -4.12
N ALA A 41 12.94 21.13 -4.03
CA ALA A 41 12.93 22.19 -3.00
C ALA A 41 11.64 23.02 -2.93
N ASN A 42 10.97 23.24 -4.07
CA ASN A 42 9.73 23.98 -4.17
C ASN A 42 8.47 23.08 -4.12
N CYS A 43 8.61 21.82 -3.72
CA CYS A 43 7.51 20.88 -3.60
C CYS A 43 7.31 20.46 -2.14
N ASP A 44 6.14 20.80 -1.59
CA ASP A 44 5.79 20.47 -0.20
C ASP A 44 4.99 19.17 -0.06
N GLN A 45 4.89 18.38 -1.14
CA GLN A 45 4.19 17.11 -1.11
C GLN A 45 4.93 16.08 -0.25
N ILE A 46 4.17 15.42 0.62
CA ILE A 46 4.63 14.30 1.45
C ILE A 46 4.15 13.02 0.79
N PHE A 47 5.00 12.01 0.72
CA PHE A 47 4.68 10.71 0.16
C PHE A 47 5.05 9.58 1.10
N THR A 48 4.26 8.51 1.04
CA THR A 48 4.49 7.23 1.73
C THR A 48 4.89 6.13 0.75
N CYS A 49 4.81 6.40 -0.55
CA CYS A 49 5.14 5.43 -1.58
C CYS A 49 5.66 6.08 -2.86
N MET A 50 6.55 5.35 -3.53
CA MET A 50 7.19 5.71 -4.78
C MET A 50 6.67 4.81 -5.90
N GLN A 51 6.39 5.40 -7.06
CA GLN A 51 6.22 4.67 -8.31
C GLN A 51 7.56 4.60 -9.02
N VAL A 52 7.95 3.40 -9.47
CA VAL A 52 9.21 3.14 -10.16
C VAL A 52 8.92 2.58 -11.54
N LYS A 53 9.44 3.23 -12.57
CA LYS A 53 9.39 2.77 -13.95
C LYS A 53 10.77 2.27 -14.33
N THR A 54 10.83 1.07 -14.90
CA THR A 54 12.06 0.55 -15.50
C THR A 54 12.15 1.02 -16.94
N ALA A 55 13.36 1.00 -17.51
CA ALA A 55 13.59 1.35 -18.91
C ALA A 55 13.01 0.33 -19.92
N ILE A 56 12.30 -0.71 -19.45
CA ILE A 56 11.71 -1.75 -20.29
C ILE A 56 10.40 -1.20 -20.90
N PRO A 57 10.30 -1.07 -22.24
CA PRO A 57 9.07 -0.64 -22.89
C PRO A 57 7.89 -1.56 -22.53
N GLY A 58 6.76 -0.98 -22.14
CA GLY A 58 5.57 -1.75 -21.72
C GLY A 58 5.67 -2.40 -20.34
N GLY A 59 6.77 -2.20 -19.60
CA GLY A 59 6.90 -2.66 -18.23
C GLY A 59 5.85 -2.02 -17.31
N LYS A 60 5.16 -2.84 -16.51
CA LYS A 60 4.26 -2.32 -15.47
C LYS A 60 5.09 -1.57 -14.42
N PRO A 61 4.64 -0.40 -13.96
CA PRO A 61 5.31 0.31 -12.88
C PRO A 61 5.29 -0.54 -11.60
N GLN A 62 6.39 -0.47 -10.86
CA GLN A 62 6.51 -1.07 -9.53
C GLN A 62 6.26 0.01 -8.47
N TYR A 63 5.89 -0.41 -7.26
CA TYR A 63 5.59 0.50 -6.17
C TYR A 63 6.40 0.10 -4.95
N PHE A 64 7.07 1.09 -4.34
CA PHE A 64 7.97 0.88 -3.21
C PHE A 64 7.57 1.79 -2.06
N PRO A 65 7.20 1.25 -0.89
CA PRO A 65 6.86 2.09 0.25
C PRO A 65 8.12 2.82 0.77
N VAL A 66 7.94 4.04 1.27
CA VAL A 66 9.03 4.86 1.83
C VAL A 66 9.55 4.26 3.13
N GLY A 67 8.65 3.87 4.01
CA GLY A 67 8.96 3.08 5.20
C GLY A 67 8.37 1.69 5.09
N GLY A 68 8.93 0.74 5.85
CA GLY A 68 8.32 -0.58 5.97
C GLY A 68 6.89 -0.53 6.52
N LYS A 69 6.55 0.54 7.26
CA LYS A 69 5.29 0.68 8.02
C LYS A 69 4.45 1.88 7.62
N TYR A 70 3.13 1.78 7.78
CA TYR A 70 2.15 2.87 7.70
C TYR A 70 1.14 2.79 8.86
N ALA A 71 0.51 3.91 9.22
CA ALA A 71 -0.50 3.96 10.26
C ALA A 71 -1.84 3.38 9.78
N CYS A 72 -2.37 2.40 10.50
CA CYS A 72 -3.70 1.84 10.27
C CYS A 72 -4.80 2.84 10.69
N ASN A 73 -5.78 3.14 9.82
CA ASN A 73 -6.87 4.08 10.13
C ASN A 73 -7.93 3.53 11.12
N ASN A 74 -7.76 2.30 11.62
CA ASN A 74 -8.66 1.71 12.62
C ASN A 74 -7.99 1.58 14.00
N CYS A 75 -6.84 0.92 14.09
CA CYS A 75 -6.14 0.73 15.38
C CYS A 75 -5.04 1.77 15.67
N SER A 76 -4.70 2.63 14.71
CA SER A 76 -3.59 3.60 14.80
C SER A 76 -2.18 3.01 14.92
N ASP A 77 -2.03 1.68 14.89
CA ASP A 77 -0.71 1.04 14.88
C ASP A 77 0.02 1.24 13.55
N PHE A 78 1.35 1.29 13.64
CA PHE A 78 2.25 1.27 12.48
C PHE A 78 2.49 -0.17 12.01
N VAL A 79 1.88 -0.54 10.88
CA VAL A 79 1.89 -1.90 10.33
C VAL A 79 2.63 -1.95 9.00
N ASN A 80 3.18 -3.13 8.67
CA ASN A 80 3.85 -3.29 7.39
C ASN A 80 2.85 -3.34 6.22
N SER A 81 3.29 -2.93 5.04
CA SER A 81 2.61 -3.24 3.78
C SER A 81 2.34 -4.75 3.64
N PRO A 82 1.27 -5.17 2.93
CA PRO A 82 0.43 -4.41 2.00
C PRO A 82 -0.61 -3.50 2.68
N ALA A 83 -1.02 -2.46 1.96
CA ALA A 83 -2.06 -1.53 2.41
C ALA A 83 -3.44 -1.97 1.89
N LEU A 84 -4.40 -2.16 2.80
CA LEU A 84 -5.74 -2.66 2.47
C LEU A 84 -6.78 -1.54 2.59
N SER A 85 -7.66 -1.40 1.62
CA SER A 85 -8.73 -0.38 1.63
C SER A 85 -10.08 -0.96 1.23
N THR A 86 -11.16 -0.46 1.83
CA THR A 86 -12.54 -0.86 1.51
C THR A 86 -13.02 -0.17 0.24
N ASN A 87 -13.48 -0.93 -0.78
CA ASN A 87 -13.91 -0.43 -2.10
C ASN A 87 -12.91 0.53 -2.79
N GLY A 88 -11.64 0.53 -2.38
CA GLY A 88 -10.62 1.43 -2.91
C GLY A 88 -10.72 2.88 -2.41
N CYS A 89 -11.36 3.14 -1.27
CA CYS A 89 -11.27 4.46 -0.64
C CYS A 89 -9.84 4.78 -0.17
N ASP A 90 -9.56 6.05 0.11
CA ASP A 90 -8.22 6.50 0.55
C ASP A 90 -7.90 6.16 2.03
N HIS A 91 -8.72 5.33 2.67
CA HIS A 91 -8.51 4.85 4.04
C HIS A 91 -7.89 3.45 4.01
N TYR A 92 -6.69 3.34 4.57
CA TYR A 92 -5.91 2.12 4.61
C TYR A 92 -5.88 1.50 6.01
N PHE A 93 -5.95 0.18 6.08
CA PHE A 93 -6.10 -0.61 7.29
C PHE A 93 -5.10 -1.78 7.30
N CYS A 94 -4.72 -2.25 8.48
CA CYS A 94 -3.94 -3.48 8.62
C CYS A 94 -4.80 -4.72 8.32
N SER A 95 -4.16 -5.86 8.06
CA SER A 95 -4.84 -7.13 7.80
C SER A 95 -5.79 -7.54 8.92
N GLN A 96 -5.36 -7.41 10.18
CA GLN A 96 -6.18 -7.77 11.34
C GLN A 96 -7.48 -6.96 11.40
N CYS A 97 -7.40 -5.63 11.30
CA CYS A 97 -8.59 -4.79 11.33
C CYS A 97 -9.51 -5.05 10.12
N ILE A 98 -8.96 -5.34 8.94
CA ILE A 98 -9.80 -5.73 7.79
C ILE A 98 -10.54 -7.03 8.04
N SER A 99 -9.88 -8.06 8.59
CA SER A 99 -10.53 -9.33 8.92
C SER A 99 -11.71 -9.11 9.87
N GLU A 100 -11.51 -8.34 10.94
CA GLU A 100 -12.57 -8.00 11.90
C GLU A 100 -13.72 -7.21 11.26
N LEU A 101 -13.40 -6.26 10.37
CA LEU A 101 -14.41 -5.48 9.63
C LEU A 101 -15.20 -6.40 8.68
N MET A 102 -14.53 -7.30 7.95
CA MET A 102 -15.20 -8.24 7.04
C MET A 102 -16.13 -9.23 7.76
N GLU A 103 -15.85 -9.59 9.01
CA GLU A 103 -16.70 -10.48 9.79
C GLU A 103 -17.92 -9.76 10.39
N ASN A 104 -17.76 -8.49 10.80
CA ASN A 104 -18.73 -7.83 11.67
C ASN A 104 -19.45 -6.64 11.02
N LYS A 105 -18.80 -5.92 10.09
CA LYS A 105 -19.28 -4.63 9.56
C LYS A 105 -18.76 -4.36 8.14
N HIS A 106 -19.64 -4.48 7.15
CA HIS A 106 -19.37 -4.05 5.77
C HIS A 106 -19.48 -2.53 5.57
N ILE A 107 -18.95 -1.77 6.53
CA ILE A 107 -18.95 -0.30 6.53
C ILE A 107 -17.54 0.16 6.91
N CYS A 108 -16.96 1.05 6.10
CA CYS A 108 -15.68 1.66 6.40
C CYS A 108 -15.76 2.45 7.71
N PRO A 109 -14.84 2.23 8.67
CA PRO A 109 -14.92 2.87 9.99
C PRO A 109 -14.66 4.38 9.92
N VAL A 110 -14.03 4.88 8.85
CA VAL A 110 -13.67 6.30 8.71
C VAL A 110 -14.79 7.12 8.07
N ASP A 111 -15.20 6.78 6.85
CA ASP A 111 -16.20 7.55 6.09
C ASP A 111 -17.63 7.02 6.20
N LYS A 112 -17.82 5.91 6.92
CA LYS A 112 -19.12 5.24 7.15
C LYS A 112 -19.80 4.76 5.87
N LYS A 113 -19.07 4.58 4.76
CA LYS A 113 -19.63 4.04 3.52
C LYS A 113 -19.62 2.52 3.53
N ALA A 114 -20.68 1.92 2.97
CA ALA A 114 -20.74 0.49 2.77
C ALA A 114 -19.69 0.04 1.74
N TYR A 115 -19.15 -1.17 1.92
CA TYR A 115 -18.21 -1.76 0.97
C TYR A 115 -18.54 -3.23 0.67
N THR A 116 -18.11 -3.69 -0.50
CA THR A 116 -18.36 -5.05 -1.01
C THR A 116 -17.06 -5.80 -1.27
N ASP A 117 -15.95 -5.08 -1.37
CA ASP A 117 -14.64 -5.66 -1.62
C ASP A 117 -13.53 -4.92 -0.86
N ILE A 118 -12.42 -5.64 -0.69
CA ILE A 118 -11.16 -5.11 -0.17
C ILE A 118 -10.18 -5.01 -1.32
N LYS A 119 -9.64 -3.82 -1.54
CA LYS A 119 -8.51 -3.58 -2.45
C LYS A 119 -7.20 -3.75 -1.70
N VAL A 120 -6.29 -4.51 -2.29
CA VAL A 120 -4.94 -4.75 -1.78
C VAL A 120 -3.96 -3.94 -2.62
N SER A 121 -3.18 -3.08 -1.99
CA SER A 121 -2.17 -2.24 -2.64
C SER A 121 -0.80 -2.52 -2.04
N THR A 122 0.27 -2.40 -2.83
CA THR A 122 1.65 -2.61 -2.34
C THR A 122 2.01 -1.64 -1.20
N CYS A 123 1.41 -0.46 -1.19
CA CYS A 123 1.65 0.61 -0.23
C CYS A 123 0.47 1.59 -0.27
N VAL A 124 0.40 2.49 0.72
CA VAL A 124 -0.60 3.56 0.77
C VAL A 124 -0.53 4.42 -0.51
N GLY A 125 -1.67 4.61 -1.16
CA GLY A 125 -1.83 5.39 -2.39
C GLY A 125 -1.52 4.65 -3.70
N ALA A 126 -0.92 3.46 -3.65
CA ALA A 126 -0.66 2.71 -4.89
C ALA A 126 -1.96 2.14 -5.49
N PRO A 127 -2.00 1.95 -6.82
CA PRO A 127 -3.09 1.22 -7.45
C PRO A 127 -3.23 -0.19 -6.88
N PRO A 128 -4.47 -0.70 -6.75
CA PRO A 128 -4.71 -2.06 -6.28
C PRO A 128 -4.05 -3.11 -7.17
N VAL A 129 -3.36 -4.05 -6.56
CA VAL A 129 -2.77 -5.24 -7.22
C VAL A 129 -3.65 -6.48 -7.10
N ALA A 130 -4.55 -6.50 -6.11
CA ALA A 130 -5.56 -7.52 -5.96
C ALA A 130 -6.86 -6.93 -5.39
N THR A 131 -7.96 -7.65 -5.60
CA THR A 131 -9.26 -7.38 -4.99
C THR A 131 -9.72 -8.67 -4.32
N VAL A 132 -10.05 -8.59 -3.04
CA VAL A 132 -10.73 -9.64 -2.30
C VAL A 132 -12.18 -9.23 -2.22
N SER A 133 -13.01 -9.81 -3.09
CA SER A 133 -14.45 -9.64 -2.97
C SER A 133 -14.92 -10.40 -1.75
N TRP A 134 -15.73 -9.76 -0.91
CA TRP A 134 -16.53 -10.54 0.02
C TRP A 134 -17.57 -11.27 -0.82
N ASN A 135 -17.35 -12.57 -1.00
CA ASN A 135 -18.38 -13.44 -1.54
C ASN A 135 -19.09 -14.02 -0.32
N PRO A 136 -20.26 -13.50 0.09
CA PRO A 136 -21.06 -14.23 1.06
C PRO A 136 -21.37 -15.60 0.47
N PRO A 137 -20.98 -16.73 1.06
CA PRO A 137 -21.79 -17.92 0.88
C PRO A 137 -23.03 -17.68 1.76
N PHE A 138 -24.22 -17.99 1.29
CA PHE A 138 -24.83 -19.24 1.74
C PHE A 138 -24.58 -19.52 3.23
N LEU A 139 -25.66 -19.51 4.01
CA LEU A 139 -25.80 -20.14 5.34
C LEU A 139 -25.47 -21.65 5.37
N ALA A 140 -24.67 -22.19 4.44
CA ALA A 140 -24.42 -23.62 4.35
C ALA A 140 -23.02 -23.92 3.79
N LEU A 141 -22.18 -24.48 4.68
CA LEU A 141 -21.16 -25.50 4.43
C LEU A 141 -19.86 -25.05 3.73
N THR A 142 -18.83 -24.70 4.52
CA THR A 142 -17.45 -25.26 4.50
C THR A 142 -16.50 -24.41 5.39
N PRO A 143 -15.42 -24.98 5.95
CA PRO A 143 -14.69 -24.38 7.07
C PRO A 143 -13.73 -23.26 6.64
N ALA A 144 -13.69 -22.22 7.49
CA ALA A 144 -12.70 -21.13 7.60
C ALA A 144 -11.83 -20.83 6.37
N VAL A 145 -12.14 -19.72 5.68
CA VAL A 145 -11.20 -19.06 4.77
C VAL A 145 -9.97 -18.66 5.58
N ASN A 146 -8.90 -19.44 5.46
CA ASN A 146 -7.65 -19.17 6.13
C ASN A 146 -6.93 -18.05 5.38
N LEU A 147 -7.03 -16.81 5.87
CA LEU A 147 -6.21 -15.67 5.42
C LEU A 147 -4.79 -15.81 5.96
N ASN A 148 -4.11 -16.91 5.64
CA ASN A 148 -2.69 -17.08 5.91
C ASN A 148 -1.89 -16.22 4.93
N PHE A 149 -1.69 -14.95 5.30
CA PHE A 149 -0.58 -14.17 4.76
C PHE A 149 0.72 -14.72 5.33
N HIS A 150 1.24 -15.78 4.72
CA HIS A 150 2.61 -16.22 4.99
C HIS A 150 3.56 -15.09 4.58
N THR A 151 4.08 -14.39 5.58
CA THR A 151 5.35 -13.68 5.46
C THR A 151 6.41 -14.72 5.16
N ASN A 152 6.87 -14.78 3.91
CA ASN A 152 8.12 -15.46 3.61
C ASN A 152 9.23 -14.67 4.29
N GLU A 153 9.60 -15.10 5.49
CA GLU A 153 10.90 -14.77 6.07
C GLU A 153 11.97 -15.43 5.20
N ALA A 154 13.03 -14.67 4.98
CA ALA A 154 14.15 -15.05 4.15
C ALA A 154 14.88 -16.28 4.70
N GLN A 155 15.29 -17.17 3.79
CA GLN A 155 16.48 -18.00 3.94
C GLN A 155 17.52 -17.53 2.94
#